data_AF-A0AA39UKI1-F1
#
_entry.id   AF-A0AA39UKI1-F1
#
_cell.length_a   1.000
_cell.length_b   1.000
_cell.length_c   1.000
_cell.angle_alpha   90.00
_cell.angle_beta   90.00
_cell.angle_gamma   90.00
#
_symmetry.space_group_name_H-M   'P 1'
#
loop_
_entity.id
_entity.type
_entity.pdbx_description
1 polymer ?
#
loop_
_entity_poly.entity_id
_entity_poly.type
_entity_poly.pdbx_seq_one_letter_code
_entity_poly.pdbx_strand_id
1 'polypeptide(L)'
;LDAQHRPQLLKKWLSGPRKHKDPVFSAEEAHDFANEMTRWWHAMQPAWRQTDGDLPLPRYDGDLAILRKGGRNGLCTFLFGLRWWGILRTNVDRWNVILKDVTACLDKLVTGQR
;
A
#
# COMPACT_ATOMS: atom_id res chain seq x y z
N LEU A 1 13.90 1.80 4.34
CA LEU A 1 12.54 2.09 3.84
C LEU A 1 11.81 2.91 4.87
N ASP A 2 11.24 3.99 4.40
CA ASP A 2 10.92 5.16 5.20
C ASP A 2 9.67 4.93 6.05
N ALA A 3 9.87 4.88 7.37
CA ALA A 3 8.78 4.83 8.33
C ALA A 3 7.93 6.11 8.31
N GLN A 4 8.40 7.19 7.67
CA GLN A 4 7.71 8.48 7.62
C GLN A 4 6.43 8.46 6.80
N HIS A 5 6.32 7.58 5.80
CA HIS A 5 5.17 7.52 4.91
C HIS A 5 4.14 6.44 5.28
N ARG A 6 4.40 5.64 6.33
CA ARG A 6 3.43 4.65 6.79
C ARG A 6 2.23 5.38 7.42
N PRO A 7 0.98 5.07 7.01
CA PRO A 7 -0.22 5.62 7.64
C PRO A 7 -0.17 5.45 9.17
N GLN A 8 -0.31 6.55 9.91
CA GLN A 8 -0.23 6.50 11.38
C GLN A 8 -1.33 5.62 11.97
N LEU A 9 -2.47 5.62 11.29
CA LEU A 9 -3.64 4.84 11.59
C LEU A 9 -3.36 3.34 11.54
N LEU A 10 -2.61 2.91 10.52
CA LEU A 10 -2.16 1.54 10.37
C LEU A 10 -1.20 1.15 11.50
N LYS A 11 -0.30 2.06 11.91
CA LYS A 11 0.60 1.83 13.07
C LYS A 11 -0.20 1.64 14.35
N LYS A 12 -1.14 2.54 14.65
CA LYS A 12 -2.00 2.50 15.84
C LYS A 12 -2.76 1.17 15.93
N TRP A 13 -3.26 0.69 14.81
CA TRP A 13 -4.03 -0.55 14.76
C TRP A 13 -3.20 -1.81 14.91
N LEU A 14 -2.04 -1.87 14.26
CA LEU A 14 -1.14 -3.03 14.41
C LEU A 14 -0.58 -3.16 15.83
N SER A 15 -0.45 -2.04 16.55
CA SER A 15 -0.07 -2.03 17.97
C SER A 15 -1.25 -2.21 18.94
N GLY A 16 -2.48 -2.18 18.46
CA GLY A 16 -3.67 -2.12 19.32
C GLY A 16 -4.12 -3.49 19.85
N PRO A 17 -4.84 -3.52 21.00
CA PRO A 17 -5.39 -4.74 21.58
C PRO A 17 -6.48 -5.41 20.71
N ARG A 18 -6.96 -4.71 19.66
CA ARG A 18 -7.98 -5.19 18.71
C ARG A 18 -7.41 -5.51 17.31
N LYS A 19 -6.15 -5.94 17.22
CA LYS A 19 -5.45 -6.31 15.97
C LYS A 19 -6.18 -7.30 15.02
N HIS A 20 -7.27 -7.93 15.48
CA HIS A 20 -8.09 -8.89 14.73
C HIS A 20 -9.52 -8.41 14.47
N LYS A 21 -9.93 -7.21 14.92
CA LYS A 21 -11.25 -6.65 14.60
C LYS A 21 -11.12 -5.69 13.43
N ASP A 22 -12.14 -5.68 12.58
CA ASP A 22 -12.20 -4.69 11.52
C ASP A 22 -12.26 -3.28 12.14
N PRO A 23 -11.51 -2.34 11.56
CA PRO A 23 -11.50 -0.99 12.06
C PRO A 23 -12.81 -0.26 11.82
N VAL A 24 -13.19 0.60 12.76
CA VAL A 24 -14.30 1.55 12.62
C VAL A 24 -13.68 2.92 12.38
N PHE A 25 -14.13 3.59 11.32
CA PHE A 25 -13.66 4.92 10.92
C PHE A 25 -14.81 5.88 10.71
N SER A 26 -14.54 7.15 10.95
CA SER A 26 -15.31 8.23 10.34
C SER A 26 -15.06 8.30 8.82
N ALA A 27 -15.95 8.98 8.10
CA ALA A 27 -15.76 9.20 6.66
C ALA A 27 -14.46 9.98 6.35
N GLU A 28 -14.09 10.93 7.23
CA GLU A 28 -12.87 11.72 7.13
C GLU A 28 -11.62 10.85 7.36
N GLU A 29 -11.60 10.07 8.44
CA GLU A 29 -10.49 9.14 8.74
C GLU A 29 -10.26 8.15 7.59
N ALA A 30 -11.34 7.64 6.99
CA ALA A 30 -11.26 6.71 5.89
C ALA A 30 -10.83 7.36 4.57
N HIS A 31 -11.10 8.66 4.38
CA HIS A 31 -10.59 9.44 3.24
C HIS A 31 -9.09 9.70 3.39
N ASP A 32 -8.65 10.15 4.57
CA ASP A 32 -7.24 10.40 4.86
C ASP A 32 -6.41 9.11 4.76
N PHE A 33 -6.96 8.02 5.28
CA PHE A 33 -6.33 6.70 5.17
C PHE A 33 -6.09 6.30 3.71
N ALA A 34 -7.05 6.55 2.82
CA ALA A 34 -6.90 6.28 1.38
C ALA A 34 -5.77 7.12 0.75
N ASN A 35 -5.66 8.40 1.13
CA ASN A 35 -4.60 9.29 0.67
C ASN A 35 -3.23 8.83 1.17
N GLU A 36 -3.11 8.53 2.47
CA GLU A 36 -1.87 8.05 3.08
C GLU A 36 -1.43 6.71 2.48
N MET A 37 -2.34 5.76 2.29
CA MET A 37 -2.05 4.48 1.64
C MET A 37 -1.54 4.65 0.21
N THR A 38 -2.14 5.58 -0.55
CA THR A 38 -1.73 5.86 -1.93
C THR A 38 -0.31 6.42 -1.97
N ARG A 39 -0.03 7.46 -1.18
CA ARG A 39 1.31 8.07 -1.06
C ARG A 39 2.35 7.06 -0.59
N TRP A 40 1.97 6.19 0.35
CA TRP A 40 2.87 5.16 0.84
C TRP A 40 3.23 4.15 -0.25
N TRP A 41 2.26 3.72 -1.05
CA TRP A 41 2.51 2.81 -2.18
C TRP A 41 3.45 3.42 -3.22
N HIS A 42 3.25 4.70 -3.54
CA HIS A 42 4.10 5.46 -4.46
C HIS A 42 5.54 5.60 -3.93
N ALA A 43 5.69 5.97 -2.66
CA ALA A 43 7.00 6.10 -2.03
C ALA A 43 7.77 4.77 -1.94
N MET A 44 7.07 3.62 -1.92
CA MET A 44 7.69 2.30 -1.97
C MET A 44 8.25 1.94 -3.35
N GLN A 45 7.81 2.62 -4.41
CA GLN A 45 8.22 2.28 -5.76
C GLN A 45 9.66 2.66 -6.06
N PRO A 46 10.33 1.94 -6.97
CA PRO A 46 11.61 2.40 -7.49
C PRO A 46 11.44 3.74 -8.23
N ALA A 47 12.51 4.56 -8.23
CA ALA A 47 12.50 5.90 -8.81
C ALA A 47 11.98 5.95 -10.26
N TRP A 48 12.26 4.93 -11.07
CA TRP A 48 11.81 4.83 -12.46
C TRP A 48 10.29 4.58 -12.63
N ARG A 49 9.57 4.25 -11.55
CA ARG A 49 8.10 4.18 -11.50
C ARG A 49 7.45 5.37 -10.82
N GLN A 50 8.21 6.20 -10.10
CA GLN A 50 7.64 7.35 -9.41
C GLN A 50 7.27 8.43 -10.44
N THR A 51 6.17 9.13 -10.15
CA THR A 51 5.68 10.27 -10.95
C THR A 51 5.53 11.50 -10.07
N ASP A 52 5.29 12.66 -10.69
CA ASP A 52 4.89 13.88 -9.97
C ASP A 52 3.48 13.78 -9.36
N GLY A 53 2.70 12.74 -9.71
CA GLY A 53 1.40 12.43 -9.11
C GLY A 53 1.48 11.37 -8.01
N ASP A 54 0.33 11.06 -7.42
CA ASP A 54 0.23 10.08 -6.31
C ASP A 54 0.30 8.61 -6.78
N LEU A 55 0.24 8.35 -8.10
CA LEU A 55 0.21 7.00 -8.66
C LEU A 55 1.52 6.62 -9.36
N PRO A 56 2.01 5.38 -9.17
CA PRO A 56 3.13 4.87 -9.95
C PRO A 56 2.83 4.78 -11.45
N LEU A 57 3.87 4.85 -12.26
CA LEU A 57 3.79 4.46 -13.67
C LEU A 57 3.42 2.97 -13.77
N PRO A 58 2.50 2.57 -14.67
CA PRO A 58 2.12 1.18 -14.89
C PRO A 58 3.18 0.43 -15.71
N ARG A 59 4.43 0.47 -15.26
CA ARG A 59 5.61 -0.20 -15.83
C ARG A 59 6.12 -1.24 -14.84
N TYR A 60 6.32 -2.47 -15.32
CA TYR A 60 6.68 -3.64 -14.50
C TYR A 60 7.85 -4.43 -15.09
N ASP A 61 8.53 -3.86 -16.08
CA ASP A 61 9.65 -4.43 -16.82
C ASP A 61 10.99 -4.34 -16.06
N GLY A 62 11.13 -3.37 -15.16
CA GLY A 62 12.33 -3.18 -14.35
C GLY A 62 12.40 -4.05 -13.08
N ASP A 63 13.53 -3.94 -12.36
CA ASP A 63 13.74 -4.63 -11.08
C ASP A 63 12.84 -4.05 -9.97
N LEU A 64 11.92 -4.89 -9.49
CA LEU A 64 11.00 -4.59 -8.38
C LEU A 64 11.50 -5.11 -7.03
N ALA A 65 12.71 -5.67 -6.94
CA ALA A 65 13.25 -6.22 -5.70
C ALA A 65 13.33 -5.18 -4.56
N ILE A 66 13.32 -3.87 -4.86
CA ILE A 66 13.20 -2.82 -3.85
C ILE A 66 11.94 -2.97 -2.98
N LEU A 67 10.84 -3.49 -3.53
CA LEU A 67 9.61 -3.78 -2.79
C LEU A 67 9.84 -4.87 -1.71
N ARG A 68 10.84 -5.74 -1.91
CA ARG A 68 11.27 -6.76 -0.93
C ARG A 68 12.12 -6.18 0.20
N LYS A 69 12.79 -5.02 -0.03
CA LYS A 69 13.69 -4.38 0.94
C LYS A 69 12.95 -3.63 2.06
N GLY A 70 11.61 -3.63 2.05
CA GLY A 70 10.73 -2.86 2.95
C GLY A 70 10.77 -3.27 4.42
N GLY A 71 11.92 -3.35 5.07
CA GLY A 71 12.05 -3.96 6.39
C GLY A 71 11.44 -5.38 6.44
N ARG A 72 11.37 -5.97 7.63
CA ARG A 72 10.88 -7.36 7.74
C ARG A 72 9.40 -7.54 7.34
N ASN A 73 8.61 -6.45 7.24
CA ASN A 73 7.14 -6.51 7.11
C ASN A 73 6.49 -5.45 6.19
N GLY A 74 7.21 -4.65 5.41
CA GLY A 74 6.65 -3.47 4.71
C GLY A 74 5.53 -3.79 3.73
N LEU A 75 5.77 -4.72 2.81
CA LEU A 75 4.77 -5.16 1.83
C LEU A 75 3.59 -5.88 2.49
N CYS A 76 3.85 -6.78 3.45
CA CYS A 76 2.79 -7.45 4.19
C CYS A 76 1.90 -6.45 4.95
N THR A 77 2.51 -5.44 5.59
CA THR A 77 1.78 -4.39 6.31
C THR A 77 0.93 -3.56 5.36
N PHE A 78 1.46 -3.25 4.17
CA PHE A 78 0.71 -2.58 3.12
C PHE A 78 -0.50 -3.41 2.68
N LEU A 79 -0.34 -4.72 2.45
CA LEU A 79 -1.45 -5.60 2.07
C LEU A 79 -2.56 -5.66 3.13
N PHE A 80 -2.22 -5.65 4.42
CA PHE A 80 -3.21 -5.53 5.50
C PHE A 80 -3.99 -4.20 5.41
N GLY A 81 -3.28 -3.08 5.23
CA GLY A 81 -3.91 -1.77 5.04
C GLY A 81 -4.83 -1.74 3.82
N LEU A 82 -4.39 -2.35 2.70
CA LEU A 82 -5.16 -2.42 1.47
C LEU A 82 -6.43 -3.25 1.63
N ARG A 83 -6.37 -4.39 2.34
CA ARG A 83 -7.55 -5.18 2.69
C ARG A 83 -8.56 -4.35 3.47
N TRP A 84 -8.10 -3.62 4.49
CA TRP A 84 -8.98 -2.82 5.33
C TRP A 84 -9.60 -1.65 4.56
N TRP A 85 -8.83 -0.98 3.71
CA TRP A 85 -9.36 0.04 2.81
C TRP A 85 -10.53 -0.51 1.98
N GLY A 86 -10.40 -1.71 1.42
CA GLY A 86 -11.48 -2.36 0.65
C GLY A 86 -12.73 -2.66 1.47
N ILE A 87 -12.58 -3.03 2.75
CA ILE A 87 -13.71 -3.30 3.66
C ILE A 87 -14.49 -2.02 3.99
N LEU A 88 -13.77 -0.91 4.17
CA LEU A 88 -14.36 0.39 4.46
C LEU A 88 -15.14 0.97 3.26
N ARG A 89 -14.96 0.40 2.06
CA ARG A 89 -15.58 0.82 0.79
C ARG A 89 -15.42 2.33 0.51
N THR A 90 -14.34 2.93 1.00
CA THR A 90 -14.02 4.33 0.72
C THR A 90 -13.20 4.44 -0.54
N ASN A 91 -13.50 5.44 -1.38
CA ASN A 91 -12.73 5.75 -2.60
C ASN A 91 -12.44 4.48 -3.46
N VAL A 92 -13.49 3.70 -3.74
CA VAL A 92 -13.41 2.35 -4.34
C VAL A 92 -12.66 2.36 -5.67
N ASP A 93 -12.84 3.39 -6.49
CA ASP A 93 -12.13 3.52 -7.76
C ASP A 93 -10.61 3.60 -7.56
N ARG A 94 -10.16 4.42 -6.61
CA ARG A 94 -8.73 4.51 -6.29
C ARG A 94 -8.20 3.24 -5.66
N TRP A 95 -8.99 2.60 -4.79
CA TRP A 95 -8.64 1.30 -4.23
C TRP A 95 -8.44 0.25 -5.33
N ASN A 96 -9.32 0.20 -6.33
CA ASN A 96 -9.21 -0.71 -7.48
C ASN A 96 -7.94 -0.46 -8.30
N VAL A 97 -7.59 0.81 -8.52
CA VAL A 97 -6.37 1.19 -9.23
C VAL A 97 -5.12 0.72 -8.48
N ILE A 98 -5.05 0.96 -7.17
CA ILE A 98 -3.92 0.51 -6.34
C ILE A 98 -3.87 -1.01 -6.25
N LEU A 99 -5.00 -1.69 -6.07
CA LEU A 99 -5.05 -3.15 -6.04
C LEU A 99 -4.53 -3.76 -7.34
N LYS A 100 -4.91 -3.19 -8.48
CA LYS A 100 -4.42 -3.64 -9.79
C LYS A 100 -2.90 -3.47 -9.91
N ASP A 101 -2.36 -2.33 -9.48
CA ASP A 101 -0.91 -2.06 -9.50
C ASP A 101 -0.13 -3.03 -8.61
N VAL A 102 -0.63 -3.24 -7.38
CA VAL A 102 -0.04 -4.17 -6.39
C VAL A 102 -0.04 -5.60 -6.93
N THR A 103 -1.15 -6.03 -7.52
CA THR A 103 -1.28 -7.37 -8.11
C THR A 103 -0.25 -7.58 -9.22
N ALA A 104 -0.13 -6.63 -10.15
CA ALA A 104 0.86 -6.70 -11.23
C ALA A 104 2.31 -6.74 -10.69
N CYS A 105 2.61 -5.98 -9.63
CA CYS A 105 3.91 -6.03 -8.98
C CYS A 105 4.19 -7.40 -8.33
N LEU A 106 3.20 -7.96 -7.63
CA LEU A 106 3.32 -9.27 -6.98
C LEU A 106 3.49 -10.39 -8.01
N ASP A 107 2.70 -10.38 -9.08
CA ASP A 107 2.81 -11.34 -10.18
C ASP A 107 4.22 -11.31 -10.78
N LYS A 108 4.75 -10.10 -11.03
CA LYS A 108 6.12 -9.94 -11.52
C LYS A 108 7.17 -10.45 -10.53
N LEU A 109 7.00 -10.19 -9.23
CA LEU A 109 7.93 -10.63 -8.19
C LEU A 109 7.93 -12.16 -8.01
N VAL A 110 6.77 -12.81 -8.18
CA VAL A 110 6.63 -14.27 -8.09
C VAL A 110 7.16 -14.94 -9.36
N THR A 111 6.87 -14.39 -10.54
CA THR A 111 7.29 -14.97 -11.83
C THR A 111 8.74 -14.65 -12.19
N GLY A 112 9.29 -13.53 -11.69
CA GLY A 112 10.66 -13.07 -11.93
C GLY A 112 11.75 -13.75 -11.10
N GLN A 113 11.43 -14.79 -10.31
CA GLN A 113 12.40 -15.65 -9.65
C GLN A 113 12.72 -16.89 -10.50
N ARG A 114 13.36 -16.71 -11.66
CA ARG A 114 14.14 -17.73 -12.36
C ARG A 114 15.35 -17.10 -13.01
#